data_AF-A0A2V1A800-F1
#
_entry.id   AF-A0A2V1A800-F1
#
_cell.length_a   1.000
_cell.length_b   1.000
_cell.length_c   1.000
_cell.angle_alpha   90.00
_cell.angle_beta   90.00
_cell.angle_gamma   90.00
#
_symmetry.space_group_name_H-M   'P 1'
#
loop_
_entity.id
_entity.type
_entity.pdbx_description
1 polymer ?
#
loop_
_entity_poly.entity_id
_entity_poly.type
_entity_poly.pdbx_seq_one_letter_code
_entity_poly.pdbx_strand_id
1 'polypeptide(L)'
;MEYLTHLNKDDPEVATRPKYPDLTWTAPVTFWDFHVYYDEATSEEAHALKNKILQLKVEKAIGPHYDLFWEVDVARVDVFGKILSWFVQHHGSLSALIF
;
A
#
# COMPACT_ATOMS: atom_id res chain seq x y z
N MET A 1 6.49 -1.84 -15.16
CA MET A 1 6.73 -1.98 -13.71
C MET A 1 6.29 -3.38 -13.33
N GLU A 2 7.11 -4.39 -13.63
CA GLU A 2 6.68 -5.80 -13.68
C GLU A 2 6.63 -6.50 -12.31
N TYR A 3 7.09 -5.88 -11.21
CA TYR A 3 7.26 -6.61 -9.96
C TYR A 3 6.05 -6.60 -9.01
N LEU A 4 5.23 -5.53 -8.99
CA LEU A 4 4.05 -5.47 -8.11
C LEU A 4 2.88 -6.33 -8.65
N THR A 5 2.71 -6.37 -9.98
CA THR A 5 1.65 -7.13 -10.66
C THR A 5 1.96 -8.63 -10.80
N HIS A 6 3.19 -9.06 -10.53
CA HIS A 6 3.62 -10.47 -10.56
C HIS A 6 4.03 -11.00 -9.18
N LEU A 7 3.68 -10.31 -8.09
CA LEU A 7 3.80 -10.89 -6.75
C LEU A 7 3.02 -12.21 -6.71
N ASN A 8 3.65 -13.25 -6.15
CA ASN A 8 3.05 -14.57 -6.05
C ASN A 8 1.79 -14.48 -5.19
N LYS A 9 0.62 -14.62 -5.81
CA LYS A 9 -0.67 -14.52 -5.12
C LYS A 9 -0.85 -15.64 -4.10
N ASP A 10 -0.24 -16.79 -4.35
CA ASP A 10 -0.32 -17.96 -3.48
C ASP A 10 0.69 -17.88 -2.32
N ASP A 11 1.65 -16.96 -2.39
CA ASP A 11 2.66 -16.72 -1.35
C ASP A 11 2.96 -15.21 -1.18
N PRO A 12 2.02 -14.46 -0.56
CA PRO A 12 2.20 -13.04 -0.30
C PRO A 12 3.37 -12.74 0.64
N GLU A 13 3.87 -13.72 1.42
CA GLU A 13 5.03 -13.53 2.29
C GLU A 13 6.31 -13.20 1.51
N VAL A 14 6.42 -13.59 0.24
CA VAL A 14 7.55 -13.21 -0.62
C VAL A 14 7.63 -11.69 -0.77
N ALA A 15 6.48 -11.01 -0.77
CA ALA A 15 6.39 -9.55 -0.85
C ALA A 15 6.75 -8.86 0.46
N THR A 16 6.68 -9.55 1.60
CA THR A 16 6.88 -8.97 2.94
C THR A 16 8.17 -9.44 3.62
N ARG A 17 8.79 -10.54 3.15
CA ARG A 17 10.06 -11.05 3.67
C ARG A 17 11.25 -10.20 3.19
N PRO A 18 12.10 -9.68 4.09
CA PRO A 18 13.30 -8.92 3.71
C PRO A 18 14.19 -9.74 2.77
N LYS A 19 14.40 -9.24 1.54
CA LYS A 19 15.34 -9.86 0.58
C LYS A 19 16.80 -9.48 0.88
N TYR A 20 17.01 -8.32 1.49
CA TYR A 20 18.32 -7.80 1.86
C TYR A 20 18.30 -7.58 3.38
N PRO A 21 18.85 -8.49 4.18
CA PRO A 21 18.74 -8.45 5.63
C PRO A 21 19.45 -7.23 6.25
N ASP A 22 20.43 -6.65 5.54
CA ASP A 22 21.16 -5.46 5.97
C ASP A 22 20.47 -4.16 5.52
N LEU A 23 19.52 -4.24 4.58
CA LEU A 23 18.66 -3.12 4.21
C LEU A 23 17.48 -3.10 5.18
N THR A 24 17.76 -2.61 6.38
CA THR A 24 16.77 -2.45 7.44
C THR A 24 16.34 -1.00 7.56
N TRP A 25 15.20 -0.80 8.21
CA TRP A 25 14.70 0.51 8.55
C TRP A 25 15.53 1.16 9.66
N THR A 26 15.41 2.47 9.81
CA THR A 26 15.81 3.10 11.07
C THR A 26 14.89 2.60 12.17
N ALA A 27 15.46 1.91 13.16
CA ALA A 27 14.73 1.53 14.35
C ALA A 27 14.01 2.76 14.94
N PRO A 28 12.75 2.65 15.39
CA PRO A 28 12.01 1.41 15.64
C PRO A 28 11.02 0.98 14.54
N VAL A 29 11.10 1.51 13.32
CA VAL A 29 10.05 1.27 12.31
C VAL A 29 10.11 -0.16 11.75
N THR A 30 8.96 -0.85 11.69
CA THR A 30 8.84 -2.25 11.27
C THR A 30 7.95 -2.46 10.03
N PHE A 31 7.02 -1.54 9.75
CA PHE A 31 6.15 -1.52 8.58
C PHE A 31 5.66 -0.09 8.30
N TRP A 32 5.08 0.13 7.12
CA TRP A 32 4.34 1.36 6.77
C TRP A 32 2.94 1.00 6.37
N ASP A 33 2.00 1.83 6.82
CA ASP A 33 0.61 1.72 6.42
C ASP A 33 0.31 2.82 5.40
N PHE A 34 -0.19 2.44 4.23
CA PHE A 34 -0.70 3.38 3.23
C PHE A 34 -2.22 3.45 3.34
N HIS A 35 -2.73 4.51 3.95
CA HIS A 35 -4.17 4.71 4.07
C HIS A 35 -4.64 5.61 2.95
N VAL A 36 -5.44 5.08 2.04
CA VAL A 36 -5.97 5.84 0.91
C VAL A 36 -7.44 6.14 1.18
N TYR A 37 -7.72 7.42 1.38
CA TYR A 37 -9.05 7.91 1.71
C TYR A 37 -9.84 8.23 0.46
N TYR A 38 -11.13 7.94 0.50
CA TYR A 38 -12.06 8.21 -0.59
C TYR A 38 -13.47 8.48 -0.07
N ASP A 39 -14.28 9.08 -0.94
CA ASP A 39 -15.70 9.35 -0.72
C ASP A 39 -16.53 8.76 -1.89
N GLU A 40 -17.82 9.07 -1.95
CA GLU A 40 -18.70 8.57 -3.02
C GLU A 40 -18.23 9.04 -4.41
N ALA A 41 -17.71 10.26 -4.51
CA ALA A 41 -17.26 10.83 -5.79
C ALA A 41 -15.96 10.20 -6.31
N THR A 42 -15.07 9.78 -5.40
CA THR A 42 -13.74 9.24 -5.71
C THR A 42 -13.65 7.71 -5.58
N SER A 43 -14.76 7.05 -5.23
CA SER A 43 -14.84 5.59 -5.01
C SER A 43 -14.34 4.76 -6.20
N GLU A 44 -14.73 5.07 -7.43
CA GLU A 44 -14.27 4.33 -8.61
C GLU A 44 -12.76 4.48 -8.83
N GLU A 45 -12.22 5.68 -8.63
CA GLU A 45 -10.79 5.96 -8.74
C GLU A 45 -10.00 5.18 -7.67
N ALA A 46 -10.48 5.20 -6.43
CA ALA A 46 -9.87 4.50 -5.31
C ALA A 46 -9.84 2.98 -5.53
N HIS A 47 -10.93 2.37 -5.99
CA HIS A 47 -10.98 0.95 -6.31
C HIS A 47 -10.14 0.59 -7.53
N ALA A 48 -10.08 1.46 -8.56
CA ALA A 48 -9.19 1.27 -9.69
C ALA A 48 -7.71 1.34 -9.29
N LEU A 49 -7.35 2.22 -8.34
CA LEU A 49 -5.99 2.31 -7.79
C LEU A 49 -5.64 1.07 -6.97
N LYS A 50 -6.54 0.66 -6.08
CA LYS A 50 -6.42 -0.57 -5.27
C LYS A 50 -6.14 -1.79 -6.15
N ASN A 51 -6.93 -1.97 -7.20
CA ASN A 51 -6.79 -3.09 -8.12
C ASN A 51 -5.45 -3.12 -8.88
N LYS A 52 -4.74 -1.98 -8.98
CA LYS A 52 -3.41 -1.90 -9.61
C LYS A 52 -2.27 -2.25 -8.64
N ILE A 53 -2.40 -1.91 -7.35
CA ILE A 53 -1.36 -2.15 -6.34
C ILE A 53 -1.34 -3.61 -5.89
N LEU A 54 -2.50 -4.19 -5.51
CA LEU A 54 -2.69 -5.56 -5.04
C LEU A 54 -4.19 -5.79 -4.73
N GLN A 55 -4.71 -6.99 -4.94
CA GLN A 55 -6.07 -7.37 -4.48
C GLN A 55 -6.10 -7.54 -2.95
N LEU A 56 -6.15 -6.44 -2.20
CA LEU A 56 -6.26 -6.47 -0.73
C LEU A 56 -7.73 -6.50 -0.26
N LYS A 57 -7.98 -7.21 0.84
CA LYS A 57 -9.30 -7.76 1.21
C LYS A 57 -10.21 -6.88 2.07
N VAL A 58 -9.83 -5.66 2.46
CA VAL A 58 -10.62 -4.90 3.45
C VAL A 58 -11.09 -3.54 2.90
N GLU A 59 -12.39 -3.29 3.07
CA GLU A 59 -13.11 -2.03 2.74
C GLU A 59 -14.12 -1.76 3.86
N LYS A 60 -13.68 -1.17 4.98
CA LYS A 60 -14.56 -0.65 6.04
C LYS A 60 -13.87 0.49 6.78
N ALA A 61 -14.62 1.54 7.13
CA ALA A 61 -14.18 2.52 8.13
C ALA A 61 -14.12 1.84 9.51
N ILE A 62 -12.91 1.66 10.04
CA ILE A 62 -12.60 1.03 11.32
C ILE A 62 -11.42 1.77 11.98
N GLY A 63 -11.33 1.76 13.31
CA GLY A 63 -10.17 2.33 14.02
C GLY A 63 -10.14 3.87 14.02
N PRO A 64 -8.96 4.51 13.91
CA PRO A 64 -8.79 5.96 14.01
C PRO A 64 -9.12 6.73 12.70
N HIS A 65 -9.78 6.08 11.74
CA HIS A 65 -10.02 6.63 10.41
C HIS A 65 -11.43 7.21 10.29
N TYR A 66 -11.50 8.49 9.94
CA TYR A 66 -12.75 9.25 9.89
C TYR A 66 -13.55 9.00 8.60
N ASP A 67 -12.88 8.66 7.50
CA ASP A 67 -13.48 8.43 6.17
C ASP A 67 -13.35 6.97 5.70
N LEU A 68 -14.02 6.63 4.60
CA LEU A 68 -13.81 5.36 3.92
C LEU A 68 -12.37 5.29 3.42
N PHE A 69 -11.73 4.14 3.63
CA PHE A 69 -10.35 3.94 3.21
C PHE A 69 -10.07 2.47 2.89
N TRP A 70 -8.98 2.25 2.17
CA TRP A 70 -8.29 0.97 2.11
C TRP A 70 -6.83 1.14 2.49
N GLU A 71 -6.21 0.04 2.87
CA GLU A 71 -4.86 -0.01 3.47
C GLU A 71 -3.95 -0.96 2.70
N VAL A 72 -2.65 -0.63 2.66
CA VAL A 72 -1.57 -1.53 2.23
C VAL A 72 -0.45 -1.46 3.27
N ASP A 73 -0.16 -2.62 3.88
CA ASP A 73 0.98 -2.77 4.79
C ASP A 73 2.24 -3.14 4.01
N VAL A 74 3.31 -2.37 4.20
CA VAL A 74 4.59 -2.61 3.53
C VAL A 74 5.69 -2.82 4.55
N ALA A 75 6.15 -4.06 4.72
CA ALA A 75 7.23 -4.38 5.66
C ALA A 75 8.65 -4.22 5.07
N ARG A 76 8.79 -4.23 3.74
CA ARG A 76 10.11 -4.22 3.05
C ARG A 76 10.51 -2.84 2.55
N VAL A 77 11.72 -2.41 2.89
CA VAL A 77 12.34 -1.14 2.44
C VAL A 77 12.33 -0.96 0.94
N ASP A 78 12.78 -1.99 0.22
CA ASP A 78 12.93 -1.92 -1.22
C ASP A 78 11.59 -1.95 -1.96
N VAL A 79 10.53 -2.46 -1.32
CA VAL A 79 9.16 -2.45 -1.84
C VAL A 79 8.51 -1.11 -1.53
N PHE A 80 8.68 -0.60 -0.30
CA PHE A 80 8.17 0.71 0.11
C PHE A 80 8.66 1.83 -0.80
N GLY A 81 9.97 1.93 -1.05
CA GLY A 81 10.51 2.99 -1.91
C GLY A 81 9.91 2.98 -3.31
N LYS A 82 9.56 1.79 -3.84
CA LYS A 82 8.90 1.63 -5.14
C LYS A 82 7.42 1.97 -5.08
N ILE A 83 6.70 1.49 -4.06
CA ILE A 83 5.28 1.79 -3.86
C ILE A 83 5.09 3.29 -3.66
N LEU A 84 5.87 3.93 -2.79
CA LEU A 84 5.82 5.38 -2.57
C LEU A 84 6.08 6.15 -3.86
N SER A 85 7.16 5.83 -4.58
CA SER A 85 7.50 6.50 -5.84
C SER A 85 6.43 6.32 -6.92
N TRP A 86 5.79 5.16 -6.97
CA TRP A 86 4.66 4.90 -7.86
C TRP A 86 3.42 5.67 -7.41
N PHE A 87 3.11 5.63 -6.12
CA PHE A 87 1.92 6.22 -5.52
C PHE A 87 1.89 7.73 -5.80
N VAL A 88 3.01 8.43 -5.57
CA VAL A 88 3.17 9.87 -5.89
C VAL A 88 2.84 10.21 -7.34
N GLN A 89 3.01 9.27 -8.28
CA GLN A 89 2.71 9.48 -9.71
C GLN A 89 1.29 9.05 -10.12
N HIS A 90 0.60 8.26 -9.29
CA HIS A 90 -0.64 7.56 -9.69
C HIS A 90 -1.81 7.77 -8.74
N HIS A 91 -1.62 8.43 -7.59
CA HIS A 91 -2.69 8.65 -6.61
C HIS A 91 -3.80 9.59 -7.11
N GLY A 92 -3.56 10.30 -8.22
CA GLY A 92 -4.56 11.14 -8.86
C GLY A 92 -5.09 12.20 -7.91
N SER A 93 -6.39 12.20 -7.67
CA SER A 93 -7.05 13.16 -6.75
C SER A 93 -7.14 12.68 -5.30
N LEU A 94 -6.74 11.43 -5.03
CA LEU A 94 -6.89 10.79 -3.72
C LEU A 94 -5.90 11.36 -2.71
N SER A 95 -6.37 11.51 -1.47
CA SER A 95 -5.53 11.84 -0.32
C SER A 95 -5.04 10.56 0.35
N ALA A 96 -3.78 10.55 0.78
CA ALA A 96 -3.19 9.41 1.48
C ALA A 96 -2.42 9.82 2.72
N LEU A 97 -2.50 8.99 3.75
CA LEU A 97 -1.68 9.06 4.95
C LEU A 97 -0.70 7.88 4.94
N ILE A 98 0.58 8.15 5.22
CA ILE A 98 1.66 7.16 5.23
C ILE A 98 2.43 7.33 6.53
N PHE A 99 2.53 6.28 7.36
CA PHE A 99 3.22 6.29 8.65
C PHE A 99 3.84 4.94 8.97
#